data_AF-A0AAU7CMZ4-F1
#
_entry.id   AF-A0AAU7CMZ4-F1
#
_cell.length_a   1.000
_cell.length_b   1.000
_cell.length_c   1.000
_cell.angle_alpha   90.00
_cell.angle_beta   90.00
_cell.angle_gamma   90.00
#
_symmetry.space_group_name_H-M   'P 1'
#
loop_
_entity.id
_entity.type
_entity.pdbx_description
1 polymer ?
#
loop_
_entity_poly.entity_id
_entity_poly.type
_entity_poly.pdbx_seq_one_letter_code
_entity_poly.pdbx_strand_id
1 'polypeptide(L)'
;MVRRGFTLIELIIVIVIIGILMALILRAAMGGVRRAEEKATIALIAKLETAMTDRVDALTNYRAEPTPAHYTMAALHHRGSKRIECVERAQVIAQFDYLRSVFPDVFFVRSTAVAIPGFYPVNFACAAFGVAGNATDYMLPLGANAGGIPVRGMYGAAFEVSAGIYKQLGYCPKGYDGSDNNGDGYIDDMFEGAMDLSVAEVVVIRERLARHKHKTARSEMLYAILVEGGGLSGASFGPNDFTSKEVQDTDGDGLLEFVDAWGEPLQYYRWPILFRSDTQKGFPDLAKLTDDVAAGRTPGPYSSVYESREQNPLDPNQTLLAPAWWGSSFNNAVPAGYGTASGKISGAARLFMGHFMTLVDPIATTGTVASNITFWDRSTGTDTGYFVRRAYYSRFLILSGGPDKLPGVAQLGVNYRAIDDRSSFPLASGVIESV
;
A
#
# COMPACT_ATOMS: atom_id res chain seq x y z
N MET A 1 67.76 -45.11 -9.34
CA MET A 1 66.79 -44.42 -10.22
C MET A 1 66.58 -43.01 -9.70
N VAL A 2 67.19 -42.00 -10.34
CA VAL A 2 66.98 -40.60 -9.99
C VAL A 2 65.65 -40.17 -10.60
N ARG A 3 64.66 -39.84 -9.77
CA ARG A 3 63.38 -39.27 -10.25
C ARG A 3 63.69 -37.88 -10.82
N ARG A 4 63.41 -37.66 -12.10
CA ARG A 4 63.50 -36.32 -12.72
C ARG A 4 62.50 -35.40 -12.01
N GLY A 5 63.00 -34.33 -11.40
CA GLY A 5 62.16 -33.31 -10.75
C GLY A 5 61.41 -32.49 -11.80
N PHE A 6 60.23 -32.01 -11.43
CA PHE A 6 59.39 -31.12 -12.25
C PHE A 6 60.15 -29.85 -12.62
N THR A 7 59.99 -29.41 -13.86
CA THR A 7 60.60 -28.16 -14.34
C THR A 7 59.74 -26.95 -13.94
N LEU A 8 60.38 -25.82 -13.67
CA LEU A 8 59.68 -24.56 -13.31
C LEU A 8 58.69 -24.15 -14.41
N ILE A 9 58.98 -24.45 -15.68
CA ILE A 9 58.10 -24.13 -16.80
C ILE A 9 56.82 -24.98 -16.82
N GLU A 10 56.89 -26.27 -16.48
CA GLU A 10 55.70 -27.12 -16.35
C GLU A 10 54.77 -26.61 -15.24
N LEU A 11 55.34 -26.17 -14.11
CA LEU A 11 54.56 -25.61 -13.01
C LEU A 11 53.88 -24.28 -13.41
N ILE A 12 54.57 -23.42 -14.16
CA ILE A 12 53.99 -22.18 -14.69
C ILE A 12 52.87 -22.47 -15.70
N ILE A 13 53.06 -23.43 -16.61
CA ILE A 13 52.03 -23.81 -17.58
C ILE A 13 50.78 -24.33 -16.86
N VAL A 14 50.93 -25.15 -15.83
CA VAL A 14 49.79 -25.67 -15.04
C VAL A 14 49.05 -24.54 -14.33
N ILE A 15 49.76 -23.60 -13.71
CA ILE A 15 49.13 -22.46 -13.03
C ILE A 15 48.38 -21.56 -14.03
N VAL A 16 48.95 -21.33 -15.22
CA VAL A 16 48.30 -20.55 -16.28
C VAL A 16 47.02 -21.25 -16.78
N ILE A 17 47.07 -22.58 -17.01
CA ILE A 17 45.89 -23.36 -17.41
C ILE A 17 44.81 -23.30 -16.32
N ILE A 18 45.16 -23.49 -15.05
CA ILE A 18 44.21 -23.39 -13.93
C ILE A 18 43.62 -21.98 -13.86
N GLY A 19 44.43 -20.93 -14.04
CA GLY A 19 43.96 -19.54 -14.05
C GLY A 19 42.95 -19.25 -15.17
N ILE A 20 43.21 -19.73 -16.39
CA ILE A 20 42.29 -19.57 -17.53
C ILE A 20 40.99 -20.36 -17.28
N LEU A 21 41.09 -21.60 -16.79
CA LEU A 21 39.92 -22.42 -16.48
C LEU A 21 39.07 -21.81 -15.37
N MET A 22 39.68 -21.32 -14.29
CA MET A 22 38.97 -20.62 -13.21
C MET A 22 38.26 -19.36 -13.72
N ALA A 23 38.91 -18.55 -14.55
CA ALA A 23 38.29 -17.35 -15.11
C ALA A 23 37.04 -17.67 -15.97
N LEU A 24 37.10 -18.71 -16.79
CA LEU A 24 35.96 -19.16 -17.59
C LEU A 24 34.82 -19.73 -16.74
N ILE A 25 35.16 -20.54 -15.72
CA ILE A 25 34.18 -21.11 -14.79
C ILE A 25 33.47 -20.01 -14.01
N LEU A 26 34.20 -19.02 -13.48
CA LEU A 26 33.62 -17.90 -12.74
C LEU A 26 32.64 -17.11 -13.61
N ARG A 27 32.98 -16.83 -14.87
CA ARG A 27 32.08 -16.11 -15.79
C ARG A 27 30.80 -16.88 -16.08
N ALA A 28 30.88 -18.19 -16.28
CA ALA A 28 29.71 -19.05 -16.49
C ALA A 28 28.88 -19.21 -15.20
N ALA A 29 29.54 -19.34 -14.05
CA ALA A 29 28.89 -19.49 -12.74
C ALA A 29 28.09 -18.24 -12.35
N MET A 30 28.57 -17.03 -12.64
CA MET A 30 27.85 -15.78 -12.35
C MET A 30 26.47 -15.73 -13.02
N GLY A 31 26.34 -16.21 -14.26
CA GLY A 31 25.03 -16.31 -14.94
C GLY A 31 24.12 -17.41 -14.37
N GLY A 32 24.69 -18.42 -13.72
CA GLY A 32 23.95 -19.43 -12.96
C GLY A 32 23.40 -18.86 -11.64
N VAL A 33 24.23 -18.10 -10.92
CA VAL A 33 23.87 -17.46 -9.65
C VAL A 33 22.72 -16.47 -9.82
N ARG A 34 22.79 -15.56 -10.81
CA ARG A 34 21.71 -14.58 -11.07
C ARG A 34 20.35 -15.25 -11.35
N ARG A 35 20.35 -16.31 -12.17
CA ARG A 35 19.13 -17.08 -12.44
C ARG A 35 18.61 -17.81 -11.20
N ALA A 36 19.49 -18.21 -10.29
CA ALA A 36 19.08 -18.81 -9.02
C ALA A 36 18.48 -17.76 -8.08
N GLU A 37 19.05 -16.55 -8.01
CA GLU A 37 18.53 -15.40 -7.26
C GLU A 37 17.14 -14.99 -7.77
N GLU A 38 16.97 -14.87 -9.09
CA GLU A 38 15.67 -14.61 -9.73
C GLU A 38 14.62 -15.67 -9.35
N LYS A 39 14.96 -16.95 -9.50
CA LYS A 39 14.04 -18.05 -9.16
C LYS A 39 13.69 -18.08 -7.67
N ALA A 40 14.65 -17.82 -6.79
CA ALA A 40 14.41 -17.76 -5.35
C ALA A 40 13.45 -16.62 -5.01
N THR A 41 13.66 -15.44 -5.60
CA THR A 41 12.78 -14.28 -5.40
C THR A 41 11.37 -14.54 -5.94
N ILE A 42 11.24 -15.13 -7.13
CA ILE A 42 9.93 -15.51 -7.70
C ILE A 42 9.21 -16.51 -6.80
N ALA A 43 9.92 -17.53 -6.28
CA ALA A 43 9.34 -18.53 -5.39
C ALA A 43 8.86 -17.90 -4.07
N LEU A 44 9.65 -16.98 -3.49
CA LEU A 44 9.25 -16.23 -2.30
C LEU A 44 7.99 -15.41 -2.56
N ILE A 45 7.97 -14.61 -3.63
CA ILE A 45 6.81 -13.77 -3.98
C ILE A 45 5.56 -14.63 -4.21
N ALA A 46 5.66 -15.76 -4.93
CA ALA A 46 4.53 -16.65 -5.17
C ALA A 46 3.96 -17.27 -3.88
N LYS A 47 4.84 -17.60 -2.92
CA LYS A 47 4.44 -18.07 -1.60
C LYS A 47 3.70 -16.98 -0.82
N LEU A 48 4.23 -15.75 -0.79
CA LEU A 48 3.60 -14.62 -0.11
C LEU A 48 2.27 -14.23 -0.75
N GLU A 49 2.19 -14.25 -2.09
CA GLU A 49 0.98 -13.96 -2.85
C GLU A 49 -0.15 -14.95 -2.56
N THR A 50 0.17 -16.24 -2.46
CA THR A 50 -0.83 -17.28 -2.12
C THR A 50 -1.44 -16.99 -0.74
N ALA A 51 -0.60 -16.78 0.28
CA ALA A 51 -1.08 -16.48 1.64
C ALA A 51 -1.87 -15.17 1.72
N MET A 52 -1.42 -14.12 1.02
CA MET A 52 -2.15 -12.85 0.96
C MET A 52 -3.50 -13.00 0.26
N THR A 53 -3.58 -13.80 -0.81
CA THR A 53 -4.83 -14.08 -1.52
C THR A 53 -5.82 -14.79 -0.61
N ASP A 54 -5.39 -15.86 0.06
CA ASP A 54 -6.24 -16.62 1.00
C ASP A 54 -6.79 -15.71 2.12
N ARG A 55 -5.94 -14.82 2.65
CA ARG A 55 -6.32 -13.88 3.70
C ARG A 55 -7.29 -12.81 3.18
N VAL A 56 -7.04 -12.24 2.00
CA VAL A 56 -7.95 -11.26 1.36
C VAL A 56 -9.30 -11.90 1.07
N ASP A 57 -9.34 -13.14 0.59
CA ASP A 57 -10.58 -13.87 0.33
C ASP A 57 -11.35 -14.12 1.63
N ALA A 58 -10.68 -14.52 2.70
CA ALA A 58 -11.29 -14.69 4.02
C ALA A 58 -11.91 -13.37 4.55
N LEU A 59 -11.19 -12.25 4.42
CA LEU A 59 -11.64 -10.95 4.92
C LEU A 59 -12.68 -10.27 4.04
N THR A 60 -12.69 -10.56 2.74
CA THR A 60 -13.71 -10.05 1.82
C THR A 60 -15.07 -10.71 2.05
N ASN A 61 -15.09 -11.93 2.59
CA ASN A 61 -16.32 -12.60 3.01
C ASN A 61 -16.90 -12.03 4.31
N TYR A 62 -16.09 -11.36 5.12
CA TYR A 62 -16.58 -10.64 6.30
C TYR A 62 -17.29 -9.35 5.89
N ARG A 63 -18.47 -9.11 6.45
CA ARG A 63 -19.22 -7.86 6.24
C ARG A 63 -18.97 -6.91 7.41
N ALA A 64 -18.18 -5.86 7.16
CA ALA A 64 -17.94 -4.83 8.16
C ALA A 64 -19.22 -4.03 8.49
N GLU A 65 -19.46 -3.74 9.76
CA GLU A 65 -20.63 -2.95 10.18
C GLU A 65 -20.40 -1.44 9.94
N PRO A 66 -21.30 -0.74 9.21
CA PRO A 66 -21.12 0.70 8.98
C PRO A 66 -21.35 1.54 10.24
N THR A 67 -20.45 2.47 10.50
CA THR A 67 -20.58 3.46 11.57
C THR A 67 -21.44 4.66 11.12
N PRO A 68 -21.92 5.52 12.05
CA PRO A 68 -22.55 6.79 11.70
C PRO A 68 -21.69 7.68 10.78
N ALA A 69 -20.36 7.56 10.87
CA ALA A 69 -19.45 8.26 9.99
C ALA A 69 -19.51 7.72 8.56
N HIS A 70 -19.54 6.41 8.37
CA HIS A 70 -19.74 5.77 7.07
C HIS A 70 -21.08 6.18 6.45
N TYR A 71 -22.17 6.19 7.22
CA TYR A 71 -23.47 6.67 6.73
C TYR A 71 -23.44 8.14 6.30
N THR A 72 -22.77 8.99 7.08
CA THR A 72 -22.69 10.42 6.76
C THR A 72 -21.84 10.67 5.51
N MET A 73 -20.72 9.96 5.36
CA MET A 73 -19.89 10.00 4.16
C MET A 73 -20.62 9.42 2.94
N ALA A 74 -21.38 8.34 3.12
CA ALA A 74 -22.11 7.68 2.04
C ALA A 74 -23.34 8.45 1.56
N ALA A 75 -23.93 9.30 2.40
CA ALA A 75 -25.20 9.94 2.09
C ALA A 75 -25.09 10.99 0.97
N LEU A 76 -26.23 11.29 0.36
CA LEU A 76 -26.41 12.45 -0.50
C LEU A 76 -26.88 13.64 0.34
N HIS A 77 -26.16 14.75 0.25
CA HIS A 77 -26.44 15.99 0.95
C HIS A 77 -26.73 17.12 -0.05
N HIS A 78 -27.98 17.56 -0.09
CA HIS A 78 -28.43 18.68 -0.91
C HIS A 78 -28.83 19.88 -0.06
N ARG A 79 -28.68 21.11 -0.59
CA ARG A 79 -29.10 22.33 0.10
C ARG A 79 -30.62 22.28 0.36
N GLY A 80 -31.05 22.43 1.61
CA GLY A 80 -32.47 22.41 2.00
C GLY A 80 -32.96 21.20 2.82
N SER A 81 -32.03 20.43 3.42
CA SER A 81 -32.29 19.63 4.64
C SER A 81 -32.91 18.24 4.51
N LYS A 82 -32.55 17.46 3.48
CA LYS A 82 -32.75 15.99 3.54
C LYS A 82 -31.46 15.26 3.21
N ARG A 83 -30.86 14.65 4.24
CA ARG A 83 -29.86 13.59 4.08
C ARG A 83 -30.57 12.39 3.48
N ILE A 84 -30.14 11.94 2.31
CA ILE A 84 -30.59 10.67 1.75
C ILE A 84 -29.52 9.64 2.07
N GLU A 85 -29.83 8.75 3.00
CA GLU A 85 -28.93 7.67 3.36
C GLU A 85 -28.81 6.65 2.22
N CYS A 86 -27.60 6.11 2.07
CA CYS A 86 -27.29 5.10 1.07
C CYS A 86 -26.62 3.93 1.80
N VAL A 87 -27.42 2.95 2.23
CA VAL A 87 -26.93 1.82 3.02
C VAL A 87 -25.89 1.00 2.26
N GLU A 88 -26.12 0.73 0.97
CA GLU A 88 -25.16 0.00 0.13
C GLU A 88 -23.80 0.70 0.07
N ARG A 89 -23.78 2.02 -0.18
CA ARG A 89 -22.52 2.77 -0.23
C ARG A 89 -21.85 2.83 1.15
N ALA A 90 -22.62 2.96 2.22
CA ALA A 90 -22.08 2.95 3.59
C ALA A 90 -21.41 1.61 3.91
N GLN A 91 -22.00 0.50 3.46
CA GLN A 91 -21.42 -0.83 3.55
C GLN A 91 -20.12 -0.96 2.78
N VAL A 92 -20.07 -0.45 1.54
CA VAL A 92 -18.87 -0.44 0.71
C VAL A 92 -17.75 0.34 1.40
N ILE A 93 -18.02 1.56 1.89
CA ILE A 93 -17.03 2.39 2.60
C ILE A 93 -16.54 1.69 3.87
N ALA A 94 -17.45 1.07 4.64
CA ALA A 94 -17.09 0.31 5.83
C ALA A 94 -16.17 -0.88 5.51
N GLN A 95 -16.39 -1.55 4.38
CA GLN A 95 -15.53 -2.65 3.93
C GLN A 95 -14.13 -2.15 3.55
N PHE A 96 -14.02 -1.00 2.87
CA PHE A 96 -12.72 -0.38 2.57
C PHE A 96 -11.98 0.05 3.84
N ASP A 97 -12.71 0.57 4.83
CA ASP A 97 -12.14 0.93 6.13
C ASP A 97 -11.62 -0.28 6.89
N TYR A 98 -12.41 -1.35 6.95
CA TYR A 98 -11.99 -2.61 7.54
C TYR A 98 -10.77 -3.18 6.83
N LEU A 99 -10.79 -3.32 5.50
CA LEU A 99 -9.64 -3.83 4.75
C LEU A 99 -8.41 -2.92 4.89
N ARG A 100 -8.58 -1.61 5.03
CA ARG A 100 -7.47 -0.69 5.33
C ARG A 100 -6.86 -0.98 6.69
N SER A 101 -7.70 -1.16 7.70
CA SER A 101 -7.25 -1.40 9.08
C SER A 101 -6.52 -2.72 9.25
N VAL A 102 -6.93 -3.76 8.51
CA VAL A 102 -6.33 -5.10 8.62
C VAL A 102 -5.17 -5.29 7.63
N PHE A 103 -5.10 -4.49 6.56
CA PHE A 103 -4.00 -4.48 5.60
C PHE A 103 -3.42 -3.07 5.40
N PRO A 104 -2.83 -2.46 6.45
CA PRO A 104 -2.02 -1.28 6.25
C PRO A 104 -0.85 -1.63 5.33
N ASP A 105 -0.51 -0.73 4.40
CA ASP A 105 0.55 -0.97 3.43
C ASP A 105 1.90 -0.40 3.86
N VAL A 106 1.89 0.60 4.73
CA VAL A 106 3.08 1.28 5.23
C VAL A 106 2.80 1.91 6.58
N PHE A 107 3.85 2.19 7.33
CA PHE A 107 3.77 3.01 8.53
C PHE A 107 4.95 3.98 8.62
N PHE A 108 4.88 4.89 9.58
CA PHE A 108 5.99 5.74 9.98
C PHE A 108 6.02 5.92 11.49
N VAL A 109 7.22 6.11 12.02
CA VAL A 109 7.45 6.38 13.44
C VAL A 109 7.23 7.86 13.73
N ARG A 110 6.51 8.15 14.82
CA ARG A 110 6.20 9.50 15.29
C ARG A 110 7.26 9.99 16.26
N SER A 111 7.60 11.28 16.16
CA SER A 111 8.60 11.93 17.01
C SER A 111 8.01 12.37 18.36
N THR A 112 7.73 11.43 19.27
CA THR A 112 7.36 11.78 20.66
C THR A 112 7.90 10.75 21.66
N ALA A 113 8.03 11.15 22.92
CA ALA A 113 8.64 10.36 23.99
C ALA A 113 7.83 9.10 24.33
N VAL A 114 8.54 7.99 24.53
CA VAL A 114 8.02 6.62 24.61
C VAL A 114 7.35 6.27 25.98
N ALA A 115 6.71 7.19 26.70
CA ALA A 115 6.04 6.83 27.97
C ALA A 115 4.88 7.77 28.41
N ILE A 116 3.90 8.04 27.55
CA ILE A 116 2.74 8.87 27.92
C ILE A 116 1.45 8.10 27.61
N PRO A 117 0.46 8.06 28.53
CA PRO A 117 -0.88 7.53 28.28
C PRO A 117 -1.51 8.05 26.99
N GLY A 118 -2.13 7.14 26.23
CA GLY A 118 -2.81 7.43 24.96
C GLY A 118 -1.88 7.72 23.78
N PHE A 119 -0.58 7.48 23.94
CA PHE A 119 0.38 7.63 22.85
C PHE A 119 0.62 6.31 22.11
N TYR A 120 0.65 6.40 20.79
CA TYR A 120 0.99 5.30 19.89
C TYR A 120 2.15 5.76 18.99
N PRO A 121 3.30 5.07 19.03
CA PRO A 121 4.54 5.50 18.37
C PRO A 121 4.48 5.35 16.85
N VAL A 122 3.62 4.49 16.33
CA VAL A 122 3.53 4.14 14.92
C VAL A 122 2.21 4.66 14.35
N ASN A 123 2.27 5.26 13.15
CA ASN A 123 1.10 5.61 12.37
C ASN A 123 1.14 4.93 11.00
N PHE A 124 0.05 4.25 10.65
CA PHE A 124 -0.10 3.42 9.45
C PHE A 124 -0.62 4.25 8.26
N ALA A 125 0.07 5.38 8.03
CA ALA A 125 -0.26 6.38 7.01
C ALA A 125 -1.73 6.85 7.03
N CYS A 126 -2.36 6.86 8.21
CA CYS A 126 -3.72 7.31 8.40
C CYS A 126 -3.80 8.83 8.52
N ALA A 127 -4.81 9.41 7.87
CA ALA A 127 -5.21 10.79 8.12
C ALA A 127 -6.15 10.83 9.34
N ALA A 128 -6.09 11.93 10.10
CA ALA A 128 -7.02 12.15 11.19
C ALA A 128 -8.44 12.27 10.65
N PHE A 129 -9.37 11.53 11.26
CA PHE A 129 -10.80 11.68 11.06
C PHE A 129 -11.29 12.90 11.85
N GLY A 130 -11.18 14.08 11.23
CA GLY A 130 -11.50 15.36 11.87
C GLY A 130 -10.44 16.41 11.57
N VAL A 131 -10.42 17.49 12.37
CA VAL A 131 -9.54 18.65 12.12
C VAL A 131 -8.53 18.90 13.25
N ALA A 132 -8.65 18.19 14.38
CA ALA A 132 -7.86 18.49 15.58
C ALA A 132 -6.51 17.74 15.65
N GLY A 133 -6.36 16.60 14.96
CA GLY A 133 -5.11 15.84 14.90
C GLY A 133 -4.74 15.15 16.22
N ASN A 134 -5.72 14.92 17.10
CA ASN A 134 -5.53 14.25 18.38
C ASN A 134 -5.64 12.73 18.24
N ALA A 135 -5.15 11.95 19.22
CA ALA A 135 -5.23 10.48 19.18
C ALA A 135 -6.66 9.96 18.95
N THR A 136 -7.66 10.61 19.52
CA THR A 136 -9.09 10.29 19.33
C THR A 136 -9.58 10.44 17.90
N ASP A 137 -8.89 11.22 17.06
CA ASP A 137 -9.25 11.40 15.65
C ASP A 137 -8.74 10.25 14.78
N TYR A 138 -7.93 9.33 15.30
CA TYR A 138 -7.30 8.25 14.52
C TYR A 138 -7.90 6.87 14.78
N MET A 139 -9.09 6.82 15.38
CA MET A 139 -9.77 5.58 15.78
C MET A 139 -10.41 4.82 14.61
N LEU A 140 -10.43 3.49 14.73
CA LEU A 140 -11.06 2.57 13.77
C LEU A 140 -12.19 1.76 14.41
N PRO A 141 -13.26 1.40 13.68
CA PRO A 141 -13.63 1.95 12.36
C PRO A 141 -13.84 3.48 12.44
N LEU A 142 -13.76 4.18 11.31
CA LEU A 142 -13.82 5.65 11.31
C LEU A 142 -15.03 6.16 12.10
N GLY A 143 -14.77 7.05 13.06
CA GLY A 143 -15.79 7.62 13.93
C GLY A 143 -16.31 6.69 15.05
N ALA A 144 -15.61 5.61 15.41
CA ALA A 144 -16.03 4.66 16.45
C ALA A 144 -16.48 5.35 17.76
N ASN A 145 -15.69 6.30 18.27
CA ASN A 145 -16.00 7.01 19.52
C ASN A 145 -17.07 8.12 19.37
N ALA A 146 -17.47 8.48 18.15
CA ALA A 146 -18.54 9.45 17.91
C ALA A 146 -19.96 8.84 17.96
N GLY A 147 -20.07 7.51 18.08
CA GLY A 147 -21.34 6.79 18.08
C GLY A 147 -21.47 5.69 19.14
N GLY A 148 -20.58 5.67 20.14
CA GLY A 148 -20.54 4.61 21.17
C GLY A 148 -20.12 3.24 20.62
N ILE A 149 -19.45 3.22 19.48
CA ILE A 149 -18.92 1.99 18.87
C ILE A 149 -17.54 1.73 19.48
N PRO A 150 -17.23 0.48 19.91
CA PRO A 150 -15.92 0.16 20.45
C PRO A 150 -14.80 0.48 19.45
N VAL A 151 -13.72 1.07 19.95
CA VAL A 151 -12.49 1.30 19.18
C VAL A 151 -11.82 -0.06 18.97
N ARG A 152 -11.48 -0.38 17.72
CA ARG A 152 -10.82 -1.64 17.32
C ARG A 152 -9.40 -1.43 16.78
N GLY A 153 -8.97 -0.19 16.71
CA GLY A 153 -7.66 0.16 16.19
C GLY A 153 -7.39 1.65 16.30
N MET A 154 -6.13 2.01 16.06
CA MET A 154 -5.62 3.37 16.17
C MET A 154 -4.62 3.66 15.05
N TYR A 155 -4.57 4.91 14.59
CA TYR A 155 -3.66 5.40 13.54
C TYR A 155 -3.67 4.57 12.25
N GLY A 156 -4.84 4.00 11.91
CA GLY A 156 -5.08 3.33 10.64
C GLY A 156 -4.78 1.84 10.59
N ALA A 157 -4.37 1.21 11.70
CA ALA A 157 -4.35 -0.24 11.83
C ALA A 157 -5.27 -0.71 12.95
N ALA A 158 -5.84 -1.90 12.76
CA ALA A 158 -6.53 -2.63 13.82
C ALA A 158 -5.52 -3.07 14.90
N PHE A 159 -5.95 -3.16 16.16
CA PHE A 159 -5.07 -3.51 17.27
C PHE A 159 -4.37 -4.86 17.05
N GLU A 160 -5.08 -5.83 16.48
CA GLU A 160 -4.54 -7.15 16.14
C GLU A 160 -3.42 -7.12 15.07
N VAL A 161 -3.34 -6.06 14.27
CA VAL A 161 -2.31 -5.90 13.23
C VAL A 161 -1.13 -5.09 13.75
N SER A 162 -1.38 -4.02 14.51
CA SER A 162 -0.31 -3.26 15.18
C SER A 162 0.46 -4.11 16.19
N ALA A 163 -0.21 -5.09 16.80
CA ALA A 163 0.38 -6.04 17.74
C ALA A 163 1.65 -6.71 17.20
N GLY A 164 1.65 -7.10 15.92
CA GLY A 164 2.79 -7.76 15.30
C GLY A 164 4.05 -6.89 15.21
N ILE A 165 3.89 -5.58 15.11
CA ILE A 165 5.01 -4.62 15.15
C ILE A 165 5.48 -4.43 16.59
N TYR A 166 4.57 -4.20 17.53
CA TYR A 166 4.93 -3.94 18.92
C TYR A 166 5.62 -5.15 19.57
N LYS A 167 5.17 -6.36 19.25
CA LYS A 167 5.83 -7.60 19.68
C LYS A 167 7.29 -7.69 19.21
N GLN A 168 7.58 -7.35 17.95
CA GLN A 168 8.95 -7.37 17.41
C GLN A 168 9.85 -6.28 18.03
N LEU A 169 9.29 -5.09 18.23
CA LEU A 169 10.00 -3.99 18.89
C LEU A 169 10.37 -4.31 20.34
N GLY A 170 9.70 -5.29 20.96
CA GLY A 170 9.99 -5.77 22.32
C GLY A 170 9.12 -5.13 23.39
N TYR A 171 7.94 -4.60 23.02
CA TYR A 171 6.94 -4.18 24.00
C TYR A 171 6.45 -5.38 24.82
N CYS A 172 5.97 -5.14 26.03
CA CYS A 172 5.36 -6.21 26.83
C CYS A 172 3.98 -6.60 26.27
N PRO A 173 3.50 -7.84 26.52
CA PRO A 173 2.22 -8.33 26.02
C PRO A 173 1.02 -7.42 26.23
N LYS A 174 1.01 -6.70 27.35
CA LYS A 174 -0.05 -5.75 27.72
C LYS A 174 -0.17 -4.55 26.76
N GLY A 175 0.84 -4.25 25.95
CA GLY A 175 0.75 -3.23 24.91
C GLY A 175 0.25 -3.75 23.57
N TYR A 176 -0.22 -5.01 23.50
CA TYR A 176 -0.72 -5.62 22.28
C TYR A 176 -1.72 -6.78 22.52
N ASP A 177 -2.34 -6.85 23.70
CA ASP A 177 -3.27 -7.95 24.06
C ASP A 177 -4.74 -7.64 23.76
N GLY A 178 -5.05 -6.43 23.29
CA GLY A 178 -6.39 -5.97 22.94
C GLY A 178 -7.21 -5.48 24.13
N SER A 179 -6.61 -5.29 25.29
CA SER A 179 -7.27 -4.85 26.52
C SER A 179 -6.80 -3.46 26.95
N ASP A 180 -7.66 -2.74 27.66
CA ASP A 180 -7.27 -1.58 28.46
C ASP A 180 -6.87 -2.10 29.86
N ASN A 181 -5.59 -2.32 30.07
CA ASN A 181 -5.03 -2.89 31.30
C ASN A 181 -4.87 -1.87 32.42
N ASN A 182 -4.82 -0.58 32.10
CA ASN A 182 -4.52 0.49 33.06
C ASN A 182 -5.76 1.34 33.43
N GLY A 183 -6.87 1.18 32.70
CA GLY A 183 -8.15 1.86 32.90
C GLY A 183 -8.19 3.32 32.43
N ASP A 184 -7.28 3.75 31.56
CA ASP A 184 -7.19 5.12 31.05
C ASP A 184 -8.05 5.35 29.79
N GLY A 185 -8.70 4.31 29.27
CA GLY A 185 -9.56 4.35 28.09
C GLY A 185 -8.84 4.18 26.75
N TYR A 186 -7.53 3.91 26.76
CA TYR A 186 -6.73 3.60 25.57
C TYR A 186 -6.31 2.14 25.60
N ILE A 187 -6.67 1.40 24.55
CA ILE A 187 -6.32 -0.01 24.39
C ILE A 187 -4.94 -0.12 23.74
N ASP A 188 -4.10 -1.02 24.25
CA ASP A 188 -2.78 -1.34 23.68
C ASP A 188 -1.93 -0.09 23.43
N ASP A 189 -2.01 0.85 24.36
CA ASP A 189 -1.25 2.06 24.27
C ASP A 189 0.21 1.80 24.68
N MET A 190 1.07 2.76 24.40
CA MET A 190 2.48 2.57 24.68
C MET A 190 2.81 2.64 26.18
N PHE A 191 1.98 3.29 27.00
CA PHE A 191 2.15 3.23 28.44
C PHE A 191 2.00 1.80 28.94
N GLU A 192 1.00 1.08 28.42
CA GLU A 192 0.81 -0.34 28.70
C GLU A 192 1.97 -1.18 28.19
N GLY A 193 2.40 -0.97 26.95
CA GLY A 193 3.53 -1.69 26.37
C GLY A 193 4.87 -1.50 27.10
N ALA A 194 5.01 -0.44 27.91
CA ALA A 194 6.21 -0.13 28.66
C ALA A 194 6.10 -0.43 30.18
N MET A 195 4.92 -0.77 30.69
CA MET A 195 4.64 -0.79 32.14
C MET A 195 5.53 -1.76 32.93
N ASP A 196 5.88 -2.90 32.32
CA ASP A 196 6.64 -3.99 32.94
C ASP A 196 8.09 -4.07 32.45
N LEU A 197 8.52 -3.11 31.62
CA LEU A 197 9.87 -3.08 31.06
C LEU A 197 10.84 -2.30 31.95
N SER A 198 12.08 -2.78 32.02
CA SER A 198 13.17 -2.03 32.64
C SER A 198 13.52 -0.77 31.82
N VAL A 199 14.17 0.19 32.47
CA VAL A 199 14.66 1.40 31.80
C VAL A 199 15.57 1.07 30.60
N ALA A 200 16.36 0.00 30.69
CA ALA A 200 17.23 -0.43 29.61
C ALA A 200 16.44 -0.96 28.40
N GLU A 201 15.39 -1.75 28.62
CA GLU A 201 14.53 -2.28 27.55
C GLU A 201 13.77 -1.16 26.83
N VAL A 202 13.26 -0.18 27.58
CA VAL A 202 12.62 1.01 26.99
C VAL A 202 13.59 1.83 26.15
N VAL A 203 14.88 1.90 26.54
CA VAL A 203 15.92 2.55 25.73
C VAL A 203 16.16 1.79 24.43
N VAL A 204 16.23 0.45 24.47
CA VAL A 204 16.39 -0.38 23.25
C VAL A 204 15.24 -0.13 22.28
N ILE A 205 13.99 -0.07 22.76
CA ILE A 205 12.81 0.25 21.92
C ILE A 205 12.96 1.62 21.26
N ARG A 206 13.39 2.64 22.01
CA ARG A 206 13.60 3.98 21.45
C ARG A 206 14.68 3.99 20.38
N GLU A 207 15.77 3.27 20.60
CA GLU A 207 16.85 3.17 19.62
C GLU A 207 16.41 2.43 18.36
N ARG A 208 15.62 1.36 18.50
CA ARG A 208 14.98 0.64 17.40
C ARG A 208 14.11 1.59 16.58
N LEU A 209 13.14 2.24 17.21
CA LEU A 209 12.27 3.24 16.58
C LEU A 209 13.03 4.39 15.90
N ALA A 210 14.19 4.78 16.44
CA ALA A 210 15.03 5.82 15.84
C ALA A 210 15.86 5.34 14.64
N ARG A 211 16.14 4.04 14.54
CA ARG A 211 16.86 3.43 13.40
C ARG A 211 15.95 3.12 12.23
N HIS A 212 14.65 2.99 12.47
CA HIS A 212 13.62 2.70 11.46
C HIS A 212 13.73 3.61 10.23
N LYS A 213 13.72 2.99 9.05
CA LYS A 213 13.74 3.68 7.76
C LYS A 213 12.42 3.46 7.02
N HIS A 214 11.91 4.53 6.43
CA HIS A 214 10.67 4.42 5.64
C HIS A 214 10.76 3.47 4.42
N LYS A 215 11.97 3.16 3.95
CA LYS A 215 12.21 2.24 2.82
C LYS A 215 11.84 0.78 3.17
N THR A 216 12.02 0.38 4.42
CA THR A 216 11.82 -0.98 4.93
C THR A 216 10.39 -1.20 5.44
N ALA A 217 9.73 -0.12 5.90
CA ALA A 217 8.37 -0.10 6.45
C ALA A 217 7.32 -0.93 5.71
N ARG A 218 7.34 -0.96 4.37
CA ARG A 218 6.38 -1.74 3.58
C ARG A 218 6.61 -3.25 3.67
N SER A 219 7.89 -3.65 3.72
CA SER A 219 8.27 -5.06 3.87
C SER A 219 8.03 -5.55 5.31
N GLU A 220 8.39 -4.72 6.29
CA GLU A 220 8.13 -4.98 7.72
C GLU A 220 6.63 -5.16 7.98
N MET A 221 5.79 -4.31 7.36
CA MET A 221 4.35 -4.42 7.47
C MET A 221 3.84 -5.74 6.87
N LEU A 222 4.37 -6.16 5.72
CA LEU A 222 4.01 -7.44 5.12
C LEU A 222 4.40 -8.62 6.02
N TYR A 223 5.58 -8.58 6.64
CA TYR A 223 6.01 -9.57 7.62
C TYR A 223 5.09 -9.60 8.84
N ALA A 224 4.83 -8.43 9.43
CA ALA A 224 3.96 -8.30 10.58
C ALA A 224 2.54 -8.80 10.30
N ILE A 225 1.99 -8.61 9.09
CA ILE A 225 0.66 -9.14 8.72
C ILE A 225 0.67 -10.66 8.56
N LEU A 226 1.69 -11.22 7.90
CA LEU A 226 1.68 -12.62 7.49
C LEU A 226 2.21 -13.59 8.55
N VAL A 227 3.15 -13.14 9.40
CA VAL A 227 3.84 -13.98 10.37
C VAL A 227 3.39 -13.70 11.80
N GLU A 228 3.21 -12.42 12.13
CA GLU A 228 2.86 -11.99 13.49
C GLU A 228 1.39 -11.54 13.64
N GLY A 229 0.66 -11.47 12.53
CA GLY A 229 -0.66 -10.84 12.47
C GLY A 229 -1.73 -11.65 13.18
N GLY A 230 -2.48 -11.00 14.08
CA GLY A 230 -3.66 -11.57 14.73
C GLY A 230 -4.95 -11.42 13.92
N GLY A 231 -6.09 -11.70 14.56
CA GLY A 231 -7.43 -11.45 14.02
C GLY A 231 -8.13 -12.67 13.41
N LEU A 232 -9.16 -12.42 12.59
CA LEU A 232 -10.09 -13.44 12.07
C LEU A 232 -9.39 -14.61 11.33
N SER A 233 -8.23 -14.35 10.72
CA SER A 233 -7.48 -15.35 9.96
C SER A 233 -6.19 -15.82 10.65
N GLY A 234 -5.80 -15.23 11.79
CA GLY A 234 -4.53 -15.51 12.48
C GLY A 234 -3.29 -15.29 11.59
N ALA A 235 -2.13 -15.81 12.03
CA ALA A 235 -0.91 -15.79 11.22
C ALA A 235 -0.98 -16.85 10.11
N SER A 236 -0.56 -16.47 8.89
CA SER A 236 -0.53 -17.38 7.74
C SER A 236 0.72 -18.24 7.71
N PHE A 237 1.81 -17.76 8.34
CA PHE A 237 3.09 -18.44 8.44
C PHE A 237 3.62 -18.40 9.86
N GLY A 238 4.47 -19.38 10.20
CA GLY A 238 5.33 -19.32 11.38
C GLY A 238 6.67 -18.67 11.06
N PRO A 239 7.39 -18.14 12.08
CA PRO A 239 8.73 -17.58 11.89
C PRO A 239 9.76 -18.54 11.27
N ASN A 240 9.55 -19.86 11.46
CA ASN A 240 10.43 -20.91 10.94
C ASN A 240 10.14 -21.31 9.48
N ASP A 241 9.10 -20.76 8.85
CA ASP A 241 8.74 -21.11 7.47
C ASP A 241 9.64 -20.44 6.43
N PHE A 242 10.52 -19.54 6.86
CA PHE A 242 11.42 -18.77 6.01
C PHE A 242 12.86 -18.97 6.43
N THR A 243 13.76 -18.87 5.45
CA THR A 243 15.20 -18.89 5.69
C THR A 243 15.69 -17.52 6.12
N SER A 244 16.86 -17.47 6.76
CA SER A 244 17.55 -16.21 7.10
C SER A 244 18.01 -15.38 5.90
N LYS A 245 17.82 -15.88 4.66
CA LYS A 245 18.03 -15.10 3.44
C LYS A 245 16.75 -14.41 2.97
N GLU A 246 15.60 -15.02 3.20
CA GLU A 246 14.29 -14.49 2.81
C GLU A 246 13.75 -13.50 3.84
N VAL A 247 14.17 -13.62 5.09
CA VAL A 247 13.76 -12.74 6.19
C VAL A 247 14.98 -12.21 6.92
N GLN A 248 15.14 -10.88 6.93
CA GLN A 248 16.28 -10.19 7.53
C GLN A 248 15.83 -8.83 8.11
N ASP A 249 16.55 -8.34 9.12
CA ASP A 249 16.45 -6.95 9.60
C ASP A 249 17.51 -6.14 8.85
N THR A 250 17.09 -5.30 7.90
CA THR A 250 18.01 -4.67 6.93
C THR A 250 18.50 -3.31 7.44
N ASP A 251 17.79 -2.66 8.35
CA ASP A 251 18.14 -1.34 8.89
C ASP A 251 18.52 -1.34 10.38
N GLY A 252 18.42 -2.49 11.06
CA GLY A 252 18.81 -2.70 12.44
C GLY A 252 17.78 -2.22 13.45
N ASP A 253 16.54 -1.93 13.02
CA ASP A 253 15.47 -1.49 13.91
C ASP A 253 14.79 -2.65 14.66
N GLY A 254 15.20 -3.89 14.42
CA GLY A 254 14.66 -5.08 15.07
C GLY A 254 13.32 -5.55 14.49
N LEU A 255 12.81 -4.91 13.44
CA LEU A 255 11.69 -5.40 12.64
C LEU A 255 12.23 -6.28 11.51
N LEU A 256 11.55 -7.39 11.29
CA LEU A 256 11.93 -8.31 10.23
C LEU A 256 11.23 -7.95 8.93
N GLU A 257 12.00 -7.99 7.85
CA GLU A 257 11.55 -7.69 6.50
C GLU A 257 11.63 -8.93 5.63
N PHE A 258 10.70 -9.07 4.68
CA PHE A 258 10.96 -9.96 3.55
C PHE A 258 11.95 -9.32 2.58
N VAL A 259 12.99 -10.07 2.25
CA VAL A 259 14.10 -9.59 1.44
C VAL A 259 14.23 -10.46 0.20
N ASP A 260 14.45 -9.83 -0.95
CA ASP A 260 14.73 -10.57 -2.18
C ASP A 260 16.14 -11.18 -2.17
N ALA A 261 16.44 -12.00 -3.18
CA ALA A 261 17.73 -12.68 -3.24
C ALA A 261 18.94 -11.73 -3.40
N TRP A 262 18.72 -10.45 -3.69
CA TRP A 262 19.75 -9.40 -3.82
C TRP A 262 19.92 -8.57 -2.54
N GLY A 263 19.21 -8.92 -1.47
CA GLY A 263 19.30 -8.22 -0.19
C GLY A 263 18.47 -6.94 -0.15
N GLU A 264 17.50 -6.76 -1.05
CA GLU A 264 16.62 -5.59 -1.10
C GLU A 264 15.23 -5.93 -0.52
N PRO A 265 14.64 -5.06 0.32
CA PRO A 265 13.33 -5.33 0.91
C PRO A 265 12.22 -5.37 -0.14
N LEU A 266 11.36 -6.38 -0.06
CA LEU A 266 10.17 -6.46 -0.90
C LEU A 266 9.23 -5.29 -0.62
N GLN A 267 8.62 -4.74 -1.68
CA GLN A 267 7.71 -3.62 -1.57
C GLN A 267 6.26 -4.11 -1.66
N TYR A 268 5.46 -3.79 -0.65
CA TYR A 268 4.04 -4.11 -0.56
C TYR A 268 3.16 -2.88 -0.80
N TYR A 269 2.17 -3.03 -1.67
CA TYR A 269 1.15 -2.02 -1.94
C TYR A 269 -0.23 -2.66 -1.88
N ARG A 270 -1.08 -2.17 -0.99
CA ARG A 270 -2.50 -2.55 -0.97
C ARG A 270 -3.26 -2.02 -2.20
N TRP A 271 -3.03 -0.75 -2.55
CA TRP A 271 -3.65 -0.09 -3.72
C TRP A 271 -2.57 0.49 -4.64
N PRO A 272 -2.09 -0.30 -5.61
CA PRO A 272 -1.06 0.21 -6.52
C PRO A 272 -1.67 1.20 -7.52
N ILE A 273 -1.48 2.51 -7.29
CA ILE A 273 -2.08 3.58 -8.11
C ILE A 273 -1.40 3.81 -9.46
N LEU A 274 -0.13 3.43 -9.60
CA LEU A 274 0.67 3.65 -10.83
C LEU A 274 1.18 2.34 -11.46
N PHE A 275 0.77 1.18 -10.92
CA PHE A 275 1.06 -0.11 -11.55
C PHE A 275 0.12 -0.37 -12.72
N ARG A 276 0.66 -1.02 -13.75
CA ARG A 276 -0.06 -1.44 -14.95
C ARG A 276 0.09 -2.94 -15.06
N SER A 277 -0.93 -3.70 -14.69
CA SER A 277 -1.08 -5.07 -15.18
C SER A 277 -2.05 -5.09 -16.35
N ASP A 278 -1.97 -6.13 -17.19
CA ASP A 278 -2.98 -6.40 -18.22
C ASP A 278 -4.40 -6.57 -17.66
N THR A 279 -4.50 -6.79 -16.34
CA THR A 279 -5.74 -6.90 -15.55
C THR A 279 -6.17 -5.60 -14.86
N GLN A 280 -5.37 -4.53 -14.89
CA GLN A 280 -5.65 -3.21 -14.30
C GLN A 280 -5.63 -2.12 -15.40
N LYS A 281 -6.18 -2.41 -16.57
CA LYS A 281 -6.02 -1.59 -17.79
C LYS A 281 -6.69 -0.23 -17.63
N GLY A 282 -5.90 0.72 -17.13
CA GLY A 282 -6.18 2.16 -17.10
C GLY A 282 -5.58 2.93 -18.27
N PHE A 283 -4.78 2.30 -19.13
CA PHE A 283 -4.16 2.93 -20.31
C PHE A 283 -4.45 2.15 -21.59
N PRO A 284 -4.73 2.83 -22.71
CA PRO A 284 -4.85 2.19 -24.01
C PRO A 284 -3.54 1.48 -24.38
N ASP A 285 -3.62 0.31 -25.03
CA ASP A 285 -2.44 -0.28 -25.65
C ASP A 285 -1.90 0.63 -26.77
N LEU A 286 -0.69 0.36 -27.27
CA LEU A 286 -0.04 1.22 -28.25
C LEU A 286 -0.87 1.39 -29.54
N ALA A 287 -1.62 0.35 -29.93
CA ALA A 287 -2.49 0.40 -31.09
C ALA A 287 -3.67 1.37 -30.85
N LYS A 288 -4.34 1.23 -29.71
CA LYS A 288 -5.43 2.13 -29.32
C LYS A 288 -4.94 3.57 -29.09
N LEU A 289 -3.75 3.76 -28.54
CA LEU A 289 -3.14 5.09 -28.41
C LEU A 289 -2.95 5.74 -29.78
N THR A 290 -2.45 4.97 -30.74
CA THR A 290 -2.26 5.43 -32.13
C THR A 290 -3.60 5.77 -32.78
N ASP A 291 -4.62 4.94 -32.59
CA ASP A 291 -5.96 5.15 -33.13
C ASP A 291 -6.70 6.34 -32.49
N ASP A 292 -6.50 6.57 -31.19
CA ASP A 292 -7.08 7.71 -30.47
C ASP A 292 -6.43 9.01 -30.98
N VAL A 293 -5.09 9.06 -31.08
CA VAL A 293 -4.36 10.21 -31.62
C VAL A 293 -4.74 10.49 -33.08
N ALA A 294 -4.81 9.46 -33.93
CA ALA A 294 -5.20 9.61 -35.34
C ALA A 294 -6.63 10.14 -35.52
N ALA A 295 -7.52 9.82 -34.58
CA ALA A 295 -8.90 10.28 -34.56
C ALA A 295 -9.12 11.59 -33.79
N GLY A 296 -8.06 12.24 -33.29
CA GLY A 296 -8.15 13.46 -32.48
C GLY A 296 -8.83 13.27 -31.12
N ARG A 297 -8.86 12.03 -30.61
CA ARG A 297 -9.41 11.67 -29.30
C ARG A 297 -8.34 11.77 -28.22
N THR A 298 -8.71 12.22 -27.02
CA THR A 298 -7.86 12.11 -25.84
C THR A 298 -7.69 10.63 -25.49
N PRO A 299 -6.45 10.10 -25.41
CA PRO A 299 -6.25 8.69 -25.11
C PRO A 299 -6.78 8.35 -23.72
N GLY A 300 -7.61 7.30 -23.66
CA GLY A 300 -8.21 6.81 -22.43
C GLY A 300 -8.36 5.29 -22.43
N PRO A 301 -8.59 4.66 -21.27
CA PRO A 301 -8.66 3.20 -21.17
C PRO A 301 -9.82 2.58 -21.96
N TYR A 302 -10.91 3.32 -22.15
CA TYR A 302 -12.12 2.85 -22.81
C TYR A 302 -12.48 3.74 -23.98
N SER A 303 -12.98 3.16 -25.08
CA SER A 303 -13.36 3.87 -26.29
C SER A 303 -14.84 4.29 -26.31
N SER A 304 -15.71 3.70 -25.47
CA SER A 304 -17.15 4.07 -25.41
C SER A 304 -17.80 3.90 -24.02
N VAL A 305 -19.04 4.45 -23.85
CA VAL A 305 -19.84 4.28 -22.62
C VAL A 305 -20.33 2.84 -22.47
N TYR A 306 -20.40 2.11 -23.59
CA TYR A 306 -21.00 0.79 -23.69
C TYR A 306 -19.97 -0.33 -23.53
N GLU A 307 -18.68 -0.01 -23.46
CA GLU A 307 -17.66 -0.99 -23.15
C GLU A 307 -17.80 -1.51 -21.73
N SER A 308 -17.61 -2.83 -21.58
CA SER A 308 -17.52 -3.45 -20.27
C SER A 308 -16.36 -2.85 -19.50
N ARG A 309 -16.62 -2.42 -18.26
CA ARG A 309 -15.65 -1.78 -17.39
C ARG A 309 -15.16 -2.76 -16.35
N GLU A 310 -13.94 -2.54 -15.87
CA GLU A 310 -13.48 -3.22 -14.67
C GLU A 310 -14.43 -2.86 -13.51
N GLN A 311 -14.90 -3.87 -12.80
CA GLN A 311 -15.73 -3.70 -11.63
C GLN A 311 -14.88 -3.97 -10.40
N ASN A 312 -15.05 -3.12 -9.38
CA ASN A 312 -14.45 -3.39 -8.09
C ASN A 312 -15.27 -4.49 -7.40
N PRO A 313 -14.67 -5.64 -7.00
CA PRO A 313 -15.39 -6.69 -6.30
C PRO A 313 -16.07 -6.22 -5.00
N LEU A 314 -15.52 -5.18 -4.37
CA LEU A 314 -16.05 -4.57 -3.14
C LEU A 314 -17.17 -3.56 -3.40
N ASP A 315 -17.35 -3.09 -4.64
CA ASP A 315 -18.41 -2.16 -5.07
C ASP A 315 -19.04 -2.63 -6.40
N PRO A 316 -19.72 -3.80 -6.43
CA PRO A 316 -20.26 -4.37 -7.67
C PRO A 316 -21.30 -3.46 -8.33
N ASN A 317 -22.00 -2.65 -7.53
CA ASN A 317 -23.00 -1.68 -7.99
C ASN A 317 -22.40 -0.32 -8.39
N GLN A 318 -21.07 -0.15 -8.32
CA GLN A 318 -20.34 1.10 -8.63
C GLN A 318 -20.92 2.33 -7.91
N THR A 319 -21.37 2.14 -6.67
CA THR A 319 -22.02 3.17 -5.86
C THR A 319 -21.09 4.34 -5.52
N LEU A 320 -19.77 4.12 -5.47
CA LEU A 320 -18.74 5.15 -5.25
C LEU A 320 -18.52 6.02 -6.49
N LEU A 321 -18.86 5.50 -7.68
CA LEU A 321 -18.77 6.24 -8.94
C LEU A 321 -20.11 6.85 -9.34
N ALA A 322 -21.14 6.79 -8.49
CA ALA A 322 -22.45 7.38 -8.77
C ALA A 322 -22.35 8.92 -8.92
N PRO A 323 -22.79 9.51 -10.06
CA PRO A 323 -22.69 10.96 -10.29
C PRO A 323 -23.31 11.83 -9.20
N ALA A 324 -24.44 11.37 -8.62
CA ALA A 324 -25.15 12.09 -7.57
C ALA A 324 -24.32 12.24 -6.28
N TRP A 325 -23.50 11.24 -5.94
CA TRP A 325 -22.64 11.27 -4.76
C TRP A 325 -21.29 11.93 -5.07
N TRP A 326 -20.74 11.61 -6.24
CA TRP A 326 -19.44 12.06 -6.73
C TRP A 326 -19.39 13.56 -7.04
N GLY A 327 -20.43 14.09 -7.68
CA GLY A 327 -20.45 15.45 -8.21
C GLY A 327 -20.72 16.49 -7.12
N SER A 328 -19.85 17.49 -7.05
CA SER A 328 -20.02 18.65 -6.14
C SER A 328 -21.37 19.34 -6.32
N SER A 329 -21.84 19.55 -7.56
CA SER A 329 -23.15 20.19 -7.82
C SER A 329 -24.34 19.41 -7.24
N PHE A 330 -24.20 18.10 -7.06
CA PHE A 330 -25.25 17.23 -6.52
C PHE A 330 -25.11 16.99 -5.02
N ASN A 331 -23.88 16.92 -4.50
CA ASN A 331 -23.54 16.60 -3.11
C ASN A 331 -22.60 17.66 -2.49
N ASN A 332 -23.04 18.93 -2.47
CA ASN A 332 -22.25 20.06 -1.94
C ASN A 332 -22.49 20.38 -0.46
N ALA A 333 -23.51 19.79 0.16
CA ALA A 333 -23.92 20.14 1.52
C ALA A 333 -23.44 19.12 2.57
N VAL A 334 -22.41 18.32 2.24
CA VAL A 334 -21.76 17.39 3.19
C VAL A 334 -21.28 18.19 4.40
N PRO A 335 -21.51 17.75 5.65
CA PRO A 335 -21.05 18.47 6.83
C PRO A 335 -19.53 18.68 6.80
N ALA A 336 -19.05 19.84 7.27
CA ALA A 336 -17.65 20.27 7.08
C ALA A 336 -16.61 19.25 7.59
N GLY A 337 -16.89 18.57 8.72
CA GLY A 337 -16.02 17.52 9.27
C GLY A 337 -15.93 16.25 8.39
N TYR A 338 -16.82 16.11 7.41
CA TYR A 338 -16.89 15.00 6.47
C TYR A 338 -16.46 15.40 5.04
N GLY A 339 -15.81 16.56 4.92
CA GLY A 339 -15.22 17.06 3.68
C GLY A 339 -15.96 18.26 3.11
N THR A 340 -15.20 19.19 2.52
CA THR A 340 -15.72 20.37 1.81
C THR A 340 -15.59 20.13 0.31
N ALA A 341 -16.63 20.51 -0.46
CA ALA A 341 -16.57 20.44 -1.91
C ALA A 341 -15.45 21.36 -2.44
N SER A 342 -14.65 20.85 -3.38
CA SER A 342 -13.57 21.61 -4.02
C SER A 342 -13.54 21.29 -5.51
N GLY A 343 -13.80 22.30 -6.33
CA GLY A 343 -13.94 22.12 -7.77
C GLY A 343 -15.18 21.29 -8.10
N LYS A 344 -14.99 20.17 -8.80
CA LYS A 344 -16.07 19.36 -9.39
C LYS A 344 -16.42 18.11 -8.57
N ILE A 345 -15.60 17.74 -7.59
CA ILE A 345 -15.81 16.57 -6.71
C ILE A 345 -16.47 16.99 -5.39
N SER A 346 -17.43 16.19 -4.91
CA SER A 346 -18.10 16.40 -3.62
C SER A 346 -17.14 16.29 -2.44
N GLY A 347 -17.49 16.90 -1.31
CA GLY A 347 -16.69 16.82 -0.08
C GLY A 347 -16.51 15.36 0.39
N ALA A 348 -17.57 14.57 0.33
CA ALA A 348 -17.55 13.15 0.71
C ALA A 348 -16.62 12.31 -0.18
N ALA A 349 -16.67 12.50 -1.51
CA ALA A 349 -15.79 11.76 -2.42
C ALA A 349 -14.32 12.16 -2.23
N ARG A 350 -14.03 13.44 -1.95
CA ARG A 350 -12.67 13.88 -1.59
C ARG A 350 -12.20 13.26 -0.28
N LEU A 351 -13.06 13.22 0.73
CA LEU A 351 -12.72 12.60 2.02
C LEU A 351 -12.41 11.11 1.83
N PHE A 352 -13.24 10.38 1.08
CA PHE A 352 -12.99 8.98 0.73
C PHE A 352 -11.62 8.82 0.06
N MET A 353 -11.32 9.64 -0.94
CA MET A 353 -10.04 9.56 -1.65
C MET A 353 -8.83 9.84 -0.76
N GLY A 354 -8.98 10.70 0.25
CA GLY A 354 -7.93 10.96 1.24
C GLY A 354 -7.71 9.81 2.22
N HIS A 355 -8.74 9.01 2.50
CA HIS A 355 -8.69 7.93 3.50
C HIS A 355 -8.58 6.53 2.90
N PHE A 356 -8.80 6.33 1.61
CA PHE A 356 -8.79 4.99 1.02
C PHE A 356 -7.95 4.94 -0.26
N MET A 357 -8.60 5.04 -1.41
CA MET A 357 -7.97 5.04 -2.72
C MET A 357 -8.49 6.23 -3.52
N THR A 358 -7.65 6.73 -4.42
CA THR A 358 -8.10 7.68 -5.44
C THR A 358 -9.26 7.05 -6.22
N LEU A 359 -10.27 7.83 -6.59
CA LEU A 359 -11.39 7.38 -7.43
C LEU A 359 -11.32 8.06 -8.82
N VAL A 360 -10.33 8.92 -9.01
CA VAL A 360 -9.93 9.51 -10.29
C VAL A 360 -8.72 8.78 -10.85
N ASP A 361 -8.55 8.89 -12.16
CA ASP A 361 -7.31 8.54 -12.83
C ASP A 361 -6.21 9.54 -12.44
N PRO A 362 -5.06 9.08 -11.88
CA PRO A 362 -3.96 9.95 -11.49
C PRO A 362 -3.20 10.56 -12.68
N ILE A 363 -3.33 10.01 -13.88
CA ILE A 363 -2.63 10.45 -15.10
C ILE A 363 -3.58 11.23 -16.02
N ALA A 364 -4.84 11.47 -15.61
CA ALA A 364 -5.73 12.37 -16.34
C ALA A 364 -5.10 13.76 -16.42
N THR A 365 -4.52 14.05 -17.58
CA THR A 365 -3.69 15.22 -17.84
C THR A 365 -4.47 16.50 -17.54
N THR A 366 -4.01 17.22 -16.52
CA THR A 366 -4.16 18.68 -16.34
C THR A 366 -5.39 19.31 -17.00
N GLY A 367 -6.58 19.07 -16.45
CA GLY A 367 -7.76 19.94 -16.61
C GLY A 367 -8.20 20.31 -18.04
N THR A 368 -7.67 19.66 -19.07
CA THR A 368 -7.88 20.07 -20.46
C THR A 368 -8.65 18.97 -21.18
N VAL A 369 -9.95 19.25 -21.29
CA VAL A 369 -10.91 18.69 -22.25
C VAL A 369 -10.98 17.16 -22.27
N ALA A 370 -11.98 16.61 -21.57
CA ALA A 370 -12.52 15.31 -21.91
C ALA A 370 -12.92 15.32 -23.39
N SER A 371 -12.42 14.37 -24.18
CA SER A 371 -12.79 14.32 -25.60
C SER A 371 -14.32 14.16 -25.73
N ASN A 372 -14.86 14.82 -26.75
CA ASN A 372 -16.26 14.76 -27.17
C ASN A 372 -16.74 13.35 -27.61
N ILE A 373 -15.87 12.32 -27.55
CA ILE A 373 -16.11 11.00 -28.13
C ILE A 373 -15.68 9.85 -27.19
N THR A 374 -14.88 10.12 -26.16
CA THR A 374 -14.47 9.12 -25.15
C THR A 374 -15.35 9.25 -23.93
N PHE A 375 -16.46 8.56 -24.02
CA PHE A 375 -17.55 8.35 -23.08
C PHE A 375 -17.17 7.72 -21.71
N TRP A 376 -15.99 8.01 -21.16
CA TRP A 376 -15.66 7.53 -19.82
C TRP A 376 -16.45 8.26 -18.71
N ASP A 377 -16.93 9.45 -19.05
CA ASP A 377 -17.78 10.30 -18.25
C ASP A 377 -19.06 10.63 -19.03
N ARG A 378 -20.18 10.87 -18.34
CA ARG A 378 -21.42 11.36 -18.96
C ARG A 378 -21.30 12.85 -19.33
N SER A 379 -20.14 13.24 -19.85
CA SER A 379 -19.85 14.55 -20.41
C SER A 379 -20.50 14.59 -21.80
N THR A 380 -21.50 15.43 -21.97
CA THR A 380 -21.98 15.81 -23.31
C THR A 380 -20.93 16.70 -23.99
N GLY A 381 -21.00 16.89 -25.31
CA GLY A 381 -20.07 17.74 -26.06
C GLY A 381 -19.99 19.21 -25.60
N THR A 382 -20.80 19.60 -24.63
CA THR A 382 -20.82 20.92 -23.99
C THR A 382 -20.50 20.87 -22.48
N ASP A 383 -20.45 19.69 -21.85
CA ASP A 383 -20.22 19.52 -20.40
C ASP A 383 -18.75 19.22 -20.09
N THR A 384 -17.88 20.21 -20.23
CA THR A 384 -16.51 20.13 -19.74
C THR A 384 -16.51 20.12 -18.20
N GLY A 385 -16.46 18.96 -17.52
CA GLY A 385 -16.63 19.03 -16.07
C GLY A 385 -16.28 17.89 -15.13
N TYR A 386 -16.29 16.60 -15.50
CA TYR A 386 -15.91 15.57 -14.52
C TYR A 386 -14.56 14.93 -14.82
N PHE A 387 -13.86 14.61 -13.73
CA PHE A 387 -12.63 13.86 -13.79
C PHE A 387 -12.89 12.48 -14.40
N VAL A 388 -11.87 12.00 -15.11
CA VAL A 388 -11.77 10.64 -15.62
C VAL A 388 -11.86 9.73 -14.36
N ARG A 389 -12.99 9.01 -14.19
CA ARG A 389 -13.33 8.14 -13.03
C ARG A 389 -12.76 6.73 -13.14
N ARG A 390 -11.77 6.36 -12.31
CA ARG A 390 -11.17 5.02 -12.32
C ARG A 390 -11.94 4.05 -11.45
N ALA A 391 -12.36 2.92 -12.04
CA ALA A 391 -12.75 1.74 -11.28
C ALA A 391 -11.47 0.97 -10.94
N TYR A 392 -11.21 0.79 -9.65
CA TYR A 392 -10.03 0.07 -9.17
C TYR A 392 -10.38 -1.39 -8.92
N TYR A 393 -9.51 -2.30 -9.35
CA TYR A 393 -9.52 -3.67 -8.87
C TYR A 393 -8.72 -3.74 -7.56
N SER A 394 -9.32 -4.25 -6.49
CA SER A 394 -8.71 -4.39 -5.17
C SER A 394 -7.75 -5.56 -5.09
N ARG A 395 -6.59 -5.44 -5.74
CA ARG A 395 -5.52 -6.43 -5.64
C ARG A 395 -4.25 -5.78 -5.14
N PHE A 396 -3.65 -6.42 -4.15
CA PHE A 396 -2.35 -6.03 -3.63
C PHE A 396 -1.24 -6.32 -4.64
N LEU A 397 -0.10 -5.68 -4.44
CA LEU A 397 1.09 -5.85 -5.27
C LEU A 397 2.30 -6.04 -4.38
N ILE A 398 3.08 -7.09 -4.67
CA ILE A 398 4.38 -7.36 -4.04
C ILE A 398 5.43 -7.24 -5.15
N LEU A 399 6.45 -6.41 -4.94
CA LEU A 399 7.51 -6.14 -5.90
C LEU A 399 8.88 -6.42 -5.30
N SER A 400 9.80 -6.92 -6.12
CA SER A 400 11.23 -6.96 -5.82
C SER A 400 11.95 -5.86 -6.59
N GLY A 401 13.03 -5.32 -6.01
CA GLY A 401 13.92 -4.39 -6.69
C GLY A 401 14.79 -5.06 -7.75
N GLY A 402 14.89 -6.38 -7.73
CA GLY A 402 15.71 -7.13 -8.67
C GLY A 402 17.20 -6.81 -8.55
N PRO A 403 18.01 -7.16 -9.56
CA PRO A 403 19.44 -6.87 -9.57
C PRO A 403 19.74 -5.36 -9.60
N ASP A 404 18.81 -4.56 -10.10
CA ASP A 404 18.94 -3.09 -10.21
C ASP A 404 18.55 -2.37 -8.90
N LYS A 405 18.03 -3.11 -7.90
CA LYS A 405 17.53 -2.60 -6.61
C LYS A 405 16.47 -1.52 -6.76
N LEU A 406 15.75 -1.54 -7.87
CA LEU A 406 14.69 -0.60 -8.21
C LEU A 406 13.48 -1.39 -8.72
N PRO A 407 12.30 -1.22 -8.12
CA PRO A 407 11.14 -2.06 -8.42
C PRO A 407 10.51 -1.84 -9.80
N GLY A 408 11.06 -0.94 -10.63
CA GLY A 408 10.57 -0.67 -11.99
C GLY A 408 9.16 -0.06 -12.08
N VAL A 409 8.52 0.23 -10.94
CA VAL A 409 7.21 0.85 -10.83
C VAL A 409 7.37 2.23 -10.17
N ALA A 410 6.68 3.24 -10.69
CA ALA A 410 6.66 4.57 -10.12
C ALA A 410 5.97 4.54 -8.73
N GLN A 411 6.66 5.05 -7.72
CA GLN A 411 6.20 5.19 -6.35
C GLN A 411 5.92 6.67 -6.06
N LEU A 412 4.82 6.93 -5.37
CA LEU A 412 4.44 8.28 -4.99
C LEU A 412 5.44 8.84 -3.96
N GLY A 413 5.95 10.05 -4.17
CA GLY A 413 6.87 10.71 -3.24
C GLY A 413 8.36 10.35 -3.43
N VAL A 414 8.68 9.44 -4.36
CA VAL A 414 10.08 9.16 -4.75
C VAL A 414 10.48 10.10 -5.88
N ASN A 415 11.55 10.87 -5.67
CA ASN A 415 12.11 11.73 -6.70
C ASN A 415 13.01 10.91 -7.64
N TYR A 416 12.42 10.28 -8.64
CA TYR A 416 13.11 9.46 -9.63
C TYR A 416 14.15 10.21 -10.46
N ARG A 417 14.08 11.54 -10.52
CA ARG A 417 15.04 12.40 -11.22
C ARG A 417 16.45 12.31 -10.64
N ALA A 418 16.59 11.95 -9.36
CA ALA A 418 17.88 11.82 -8.69
C ALA A 418 18.48 10.40 -8.83
N ILE A 419 17.75 9.45 -9.41
CA ILE A 419 18.03 8.01 -9.33
C ILE A 419 18.28 7.39 -10.72
N ASP A 420 17.57 7.82 -11.77
CA ASP A 420 17.75 7.26 -13.13
C ASP A 420 17.42 8.28 -14.25
N ASP A 421 18.28 8.38 -15.26
CA ASP A 421 18.14 9.19 -16.47
C ASP A 421 17.04 8.66 -17.42
N ARG A 422 16.51 7.46 -17.17
CA ARG A 422 15.43 6.82 -17.94
C ARG A 422 14.02 7.09 -17.40
N SER A 423 13.89 8.00 -16.43
CA SER A 423 12.64 8.37 -15.72
C SER A 423 11.63 9.17 -16.57
N SER A 424 11.66 8.98 -17.89
CA SER A 424 10.70 9.48 -18.86
C SER A 424 9.58 8.46 -19.10
N PHE A 425 8.33 8.83 -18.84
CA PHE A 425 7.18 8.09 -19.36
C PHE A 425 6.62 8.84 -20.58
N PRO A 426 6.33 8.13 -21.68
CA PRO A 426 5.74 8.76 -22.85
C PRO A 426 4.32 9.23 -22.51
N LEU A 427 4.06 10.52 -22.68
CA LEU A 427 2.70 11.04 -22.69
C LEU A 427 2.01 10.75 -24.02
N ALA A 428 0.69 10.77 -24.00
CA ALA A 428 -0.19 10.69 -25.17
C ALA A 428 0.15 11.70 -26.29
N SER A 429 0.84 12.79 -25.97
CA SER A 429 1.32 13.80 -26.92
C SER A 429 2.60 13.41 -27.67
N GLY A 430 3.22 12.27 -27.35
CA GLY A 430 4.56 11.90 -27.81
C GLY A 430 5.67 12.69 -27.12
N VAL A 431 5.33 13.56 -26.17
CA VAL A 431 6.28 14.30 -25.34
C VAL A 431 6.63 13.44 -24.12
N ILE A 432 7.92 13.31 -23.88
CA ILE A 432 8.46 12.81 -22.62
C ILE A 432 8.32 13.95 -21.60
N GLU A 433 7.43 13.81 -20.63
CA GLU A 433 7.47 14.70 -19.46
C GLU A 433 8.16 14.01 -18.30
N SER A 434 9.02 14.79 -17.64
CA SER A 434 9.63 14.46 -16.36
C SER A 434 8.58 14.55 -15.24
N VAL A 435 8.65 13.66 -14.25
CA VAL A 435 7.98 13.88 -12.96
C VAL A 435 8.51 15.15 -12.30
#